data_AF-A0A970R6M5-F1
#
_entry.id   AF-A0A970R6M5-F1
#
_cell.length_a   1.000
_cell.length_b   1.000
_cell.length_c   1.000
_cell.angle_alpha   90.00
_cell.angle_beta   90.00
_cell.angle_gamma   90.00
#
_symmetry.space_group_name_H-M   'P 1'
#
loop_
_entity.id
_entity.type
_entity.pdbx_description
1 polymer ?
#
loop_
_entity_poly.entity_id
_entity_poly.type
_entity_poly.pdbx_seq_one_letter_code
_entity_poly.pdbx_strand_id
1 'polypeptide(L)' 'ILQQEIRHAKTTVDLSAQPAGSYILSISLAGSHRSWKVIKE' A
#
# COMPACT_ATOMS: atom_id res chain seq x y z
N ILE A 1 14.48 -30.04 1.18
CA ILE A 1 13.55 -29.07 1.82
C ILE A 1 13.42 -27.91 0.85
N LEU A 2 12.27 -27.74 0.18
CA LEU A 2 12.04 -26.63 -0.76
C LEU A 2 11.92 -25.33 0.03
N GLN A 3 12.83 -24.37 -0.20
CA GLN A 3 12.65 -23.00 0.26
C GLN A 3 11.65 -22.31 -0.67
N GLN A 4 10.42 -22.10 -0.21
CA GLN A 4 9.47 -21.23 -0.90
C GLN A 4 9.85 -19.77 -0.64
N GLU A 5 10.40 -19.10 -1.66
CA GLU A 5 10.53 -17.64 -1.67
C GLU A 5 9.11 -17.03 -1.61
N ILE A 6 8.77 -16.43 -0.47
CA ILE A 6 7.56 -15.62 -0.33
C ILE A 6 7.81 -14.33 -1.14
N ARG A 7 7.46 -14.36 -2.43
CA ARG A 7 7.42 -13.16 -3.26
C ARG A 7 6.28 -12.28 -2.77
N HIS A 8 6.55 -11.35 -1.86
CA HIS A 8 5.57 -10.37 -1.41
C HIS A 8 5.02 -9.61 -2.65
N ALA A 9 3.72 -9.67 -2.86
CA ALA A 9 3.07 -8.91 -3.93
C ALA A 9 3.29 -7.41 -3.67
N LYS A 10 4.11 -6.78 -4.52
CA LYS A 10 4.34 -5.34 -4.46
C LYS A 10 3.25 -4.64 -5.26
N THR A 11 2.33 -3.96 -4.57
CA THR A 11 1.35 -3.07 -5.19
C THR A 11 1.86 -1.64 -5.12
N THR A 12 1.82 -0.93 -6.26
CA THR A 12 2.20 0.49 -6.33
C THR A 12 0.94 1.31 -6.61
N VAL A 13 0.74 2.39 -5.85
CA VAL A 13 -0.34 3.36 -6.09
C VAL A 13 0.31 4.64 -6.58
N ASP A 14 -0.11 5.12 -7.76
CA ASP A 14 0.35 6.40 -8.29
C ASP A 14 -0.59 7.53 -7.83
N LEU A 15 -0.01 8.56 -7.22
CA LEU A 15 -0.69 9.76 -6.72
C LEU A 15 -0.28 11.02 -7.52
N SER A 16 0.38 10.87 -8.67
CA SER A 16 0.88 11.99 -9.49
C SER A 16 -0.22 12.93 -9.97
N ALA A 17 -1.36 12.40 -10.38
CA ALA A 17 -2.51 13.16 -10.89
C ALA A 17 -3.46 13.70 -9.79
N GLN A 18 -3.19 13.39 -8.53
CA GLN A 18 -4.02 13.83 -7.41
C GLN A 18 -3.58 15.22 -6.92
N PRO A 19 -4.51 16.08 -6.46
CA PRO A 19 -4.14 17.37 -5.89
C PRO A 19 -3.32 17.23 -4.60
N ALA A 20 -2.65 18.30 -4.17
CA ALA A 20 -2.03 18.34 -2.85
C ALA A 20 -3.10 18.19 -1.76
N GLY A 21 -2.81 17.42 -0.72
CA GLY A 21 -3.79 17.10 0.31
C GLY A 21 -3.42 15.93 1.22
N SER A 22 -4.33 15.64 2.15
CA SER A 22 -4.21 14.48 3.04
C SER A 22 -5.05 13.32 2.52
N TYR A 23 -4.42 12.16 2.36
CA TYR A 23 -5.02 10.91 1.90
C TYR A 23 -4.94 9.86 3.00
N ILE A 24 -5.89 8.93 3.00
CA ILE A 24 -5.82 7.71 3.82
C ILE A 24 -5.56 6.54 2.86
N LEU A 25 -4.36 5.97 2.93
CA LEU A 25 -4.02 4.75 2.21
C LEU A 25 -4.43 3.55 3.08
N SER A 26 -5.41 2.79 2.61
CA SER A 26 -5.89 1.58 3.27
C SER A 26 -5.48 0.34 2.48
N ILE A 27 -4.75 -0.57 3.11
CA ILE A 27 -4.36 -1.85 2.54
C ILE A 27 -5.08 -2.95 3.31
N SER A 28 -5.89 -3.72 2.60
CA SER A 28 -6.56 -4.91 3.11
C SER A 28 -5.92 -6.14 2.49
N LEU A 29 -5.30 -6.97 3.32
CA LEU A 29 -4.81 -8.30 2.98
C LEU A 29 -5.68 -9.33 3.71
N ALA A 30 -5.70 -10.59 3.25
CA ALA A 30 -6.50 -11.63 3.90
C ALA A 30 -6.18 -11.72 5.41
N GLY A 31 -7.11 -11.27 6.26
CA GLY A 31 -6.97 -11.25 7.72
C GLY A 31 -6.23 -10.05 8.32
N SER A 32 -5.79 -9.06 7.54
CA SER A 32 -5.12 -7.85 8.06
C SER A 32 -5.59 -6.60 7.34
N HIS A 33 -5.95 -5.59 8.13
CA HIS A 33 -6.23 -4.25 7.63
C HIS A 33 -5.24 -3.27 8.25
N ARG A 34 -4.59 -2.46 7.42
CA ARG A 34 -3.71 -1.39 7.85
C ARG A 34 -4.03 -0.12 7.08
N SER A 35 -3.96 1.01 7.77
CA SER A 35 -4.17 2.32 7.16
C SER A 35 -3.07 3.29 7.56
N TRP A 36 -2.72 4.19 6.63
CA TRP A 36 -1.73 5.24 6.82
C TRP A 36 -2.26 6.57 6.32
N LYS A 37 -1.96 7.64 7.05
CA LYS A 37 -2.15 8.99 6.53
C LYS A 37 -0.97 9.34 5.62
N VAL A 38 -1.27 9.72 4.39
CA VAL A 38 -0.30 10.19 3.40
C VAL A 38 -0.55 11.67 3.17
N ILE A 39 0.50 12.49 3.29
CA ILE A 39 0.43 13.93 3.00
C ILE A 39 1.14 14.14 1.67
N LYS A 40 0.41 14.69 0.70
CA LYS A 40 0.95 15.10 -0.60
C LYS A 40 1.10 16.61 -0.60
N GLU A 41 2.34 17.07 -0.71
CA GLU A 41 2.73 18.47 -0.85
C GLU A 41 2.65 18.94 -2.31
#